data_AF-M5TAA3-F1
#
_entry.id   AF-M5TAA3-F1
#
_cell.length_a   1.000
_cell.length_b   1.000
_cell.length_c   1.000
_cell.angle_alpha   90.00
_cell.angle_beta   90.00
_cell.angle_gamma   90.00
#
_symmetry.space_group_name_H-M   'P 1'
#
loop_
_entity.id
_entity.type
_entity.pdbx_description
1 polymer ?
#
loop_
_entity_poly.entity_id
_entity_poly.type
_entity_poly.pdbx_seq_one_letter_code
_entity_poly.pdbx_strand_id
1 'polypeptide(L)'
;MIASQPPGDIFPWPADQPLTALDTATIALPAALIEADDTIGDIIRGPDDMSFAAPDGDFIFIRLSAGMTVSLSKPCQAYVVPDGEGDATPRRFQLG
;
A
#
# COMPACT_ATOMS: atom_id res chain seq x y z
N MET A 1 14.91 7.44 -1.38
CA MET A 1 14.65 8.33 -0.21
C MET A 1 13.92 7.51 0.85
N ILE A 2 14.12 7.74 2.16
CA ILE A 2 13.33 7.05 3.20
C ILE A 2 12.22 7.99 3.70
N ALA A 3 10.98 7.53 3.62
CA ALA A 3 9.81 8.18 4.19
C ALA A 3 9.36 7.44 5.45
N SER A 4 8.72 8.18 6.37
CA SER A 4 8.14 7.65 7.60
C SER A 4 6.67 8.05 7.62
N GLN A 5 5.78 7.06 7.61
CA GLN A 5 4.34 7.26 7.48
C GLN A 5 3.62 6.78 8.74
N PRO A 6 3.04 7.67 9.56
CA PRO A 6 2.15 7.30 10.65
C PRO A 6 0.91 6.55 10.13
N PRO A 7 0.35 5.62 10.93
CA PRO A 7 -0.94 5.02 10.62
C PRO A 7 -2.05 6.07 10.53
N GLY A 8 -2.97 5.90 9.58
CA GLY A 8 -4.11 6.79 9.35
C GLY A 8 -3.80 8.05 8.54
N ASP A 9 -2.53 8.48 8.48
CA ASP A 9 -2.15 9.63 7.66
C ASP A 9 -2.16 9.25 6.17
N ILE A 10 -2.89 10.03 5.38
CA ILE A 10 -2.98 9.85 3.93
C ILE A 10 -1.71 10.39 3.27
N PHE A 11 -1.15 9.62 2.34
CA PHE A 11 -0.03 10.04 1.50
C PHE A 11 -0.33 9.82 0.02
N PRO A 12 0.20 10.70 -0.86
CA PRO A 12 0.13 10.48 -2.29
C PRO A 12 1.11 9.38 -2.71
N TRP A 13 0.64 8.44 -3.52
CA TRP A 13 1.47 7.42 -4.15
C TRP A 13 1.44 7.61 -5.67
N PRO A 14 2.50 8.16 -6.28
CA PRO A 14 2.59 8.34 -7.72
C PRO A 14 2.57 7.03 -8.50
N ALA A 15 2.04 7.09 -9.72
CA ALA A 15 2.10 5.96 -10.65
C ALA A 15 3.55 5.55 -10.94
N ASP A 16 3.75 4.25 -11.07
CA ASP A 16 5.01 3.55 -11.31
C ASP A 16 6.12 3.86 -10.30
N GLN A 17 5.83 4.58 -9.20
CA GLN A 17 6.80 4.79 -8.13
C GLN A 17 6.89 3.55 -7.24
N PRO A 18 8.06 2.89 -7.17
CA PRO A 18 8.27 1.76 -6.27
C PRO A 18 8.31 2.23 -4.82
N LEU A 19 7.66 1.46 -3.97
CA LEU A 19 7.65 1.63 -2.53
C LEU A 19 8.10 0.32 -1.90
N THR A 20 9.28 0.37 -1.27
CA THR A 20 9.85 -0.76 -0.54
C THR A 20 9.53 -0.61 0.94
N ALA A 21 8.81 -1.57 1.51
CA ALA A 21 8.54 -1.62 2.93
C ALA A 21 9.83 -1.90 3.71
N LEU A 22 10.21 -1.03 4.64
CA LEU A 22 11.33 -1.28 5.56
C LEU A 22 10.85 -1.90 6.88
N ASP A 23 9.57 -1.72 7.19
CA ASP A 23 8.85 -2.33 8.29
C ASP A 23 7.66 -3.13 7.74
N THR A 24 7.15 -4.11 8.49
CA THR A 24 5.89 -4.77 8.10
C THR A 24 4.75 -3.75 8.21
N ALA A 25 3.95 -3.65 7.15
CA ALA A 25 2.87 -2.67 7.08
C ALA A 25 1.68 -3.21 6.29
N THR A 26 0.48 -2.82 6.70
CA THR A 26 -0.73 -2.95 5.89
C THR A 26 -1.07 -1.59 5.31
N ILE A 27 -1.23 -1.49 3.99
CA ILE A 27 -1.57 -0.25 3.29
C ILE A 27 -2.97 -0.40 2.72
N ALA A 28 -3.81 0.60 2.97
CA ALA A 28 -5.12 0.72 2.35
C ALA A 28 -5.00 1.52 1.05
N LEU A 29 -5.53 0.95 -0.02
CA LEU A 29 -5.63 1.54 -1.34
C LEU A 29 -7.12 1.75 -1.67
N PRO A 30 -7.52 2.81 -2.37
CA PRO A 30 -8.90 2.97 -2.81
C PRO A 30 -9.31 1.83 -3.75
N ALA A 31 -10.45 1.19 -3.52
CA ALA A 31 -10.98 0.14 -4.39
C ALA A 31 -11.30 0.67 -5.80
N ALA A 32 -11.65 1.96 -5.90
CA ALA A 32 -11.86 2.67 -7.16
C ALA A 32 -10.59 2.75 -8.05
N LEU A 33 -9.42 2.35 -7.54
CA LEU A 33 -8.20 2.23 -8.34
C LEU A 33 -8.30 1.11 -9.39
N ILE A 34 -9.13 0.09 -9.10
CA ILE A 34 -9.36 -1.08 -9.96
C ILE A 34 -10.72 -0.91 -10.63
N GLU A 35 -10.71 -0.69 -11.95
CA GLU A 35 -11.94 -0.59 -12.73
C GLU A 35 -12.49 -1.98 -13.07
N ALA A 36 -13.75 -2.07 -13.52
CA ALA A 36 -14.43 -3.35 -13.73
C ALA A 36 -13.71 -4.29 -14.73
N ASP A 37 -12.95 -3.72 -15.66
CA ASP A 37 -12.19 -4.46 -16.68
C ASP A 37 -10.70 -4.65 -16.30
N ASP A 38 -10.24 -4.09 -15.17
CA ASP A 38 -8.86 -4.23 -14.70
C ASP A 38 -8.70 -5.50 -13.86
N THR A 39 -7.54 -6.14 -13.95
CA THR A 39 -7.14 -7.13 -12.94
C THR A 39 -6.30 -6.48 -11.85
N ILE A 40 -6.29 -7.07 -10.64
CA ILE A 40 -5.45 -6.58 -9.53
C ILE A 40 -3.98 -6.53 -9.94
N GLY A 41 -3.49 -7.50 -10.73
CA GLY A 41 -2.10 -7.56 -11.19
C GLY A 41 -1.73 -6.49 -12.23
N ASP A 42 -2.71 -5.94 -12.97
CA ASP A 42 -2.47 -4.83 -13.91
C ASP A 42 -2.24 -3.51 -13.15
N ILE A 43 -2.87 -3.39 -11.97
CA ILE A 43 -2.83 -2.20 -11.14
C ILE A 43 -1.72 -2.26 -10.10
N ILE A 44 -1.61 -3.36 -9.35
CA ILE A 44 -0.69 -3.53 -8.24
C ILE A 44 0.39 -4.52 -8.65
N ARG A 45 1.63 -4.04 -8.82
CA ARG A 45 2.76 -4.84 -9.24
C ARG A 45 3.69 -5.07 -8.06
N GLY A 46 3.85 -6.32 -7.65
CA GLY A 46 4.66 -6.70 -6.49
C GLY A 46 5.09 -8.17 -6.58
N PRO A 47 5.77 -8.68 -5.54
CA PRO A 47 6.16 -10.08 -5.48
C PRO A 47 4.94 -11.00 -5.26
N ASP A 48 5.05 -12.26 -5.69
CA ASP A 48 3.94 -13.23 -5.64
C ASP A 48 3.50 -13.59 -4.21
N ASP A 49 4.37 -13.38 -3.20
CA ASP A 49 4.09 -13.65 -1.79
C ASP A 49 3.42 -12.47 -1.06
N MET A 50 3.11 -11.40 -1.79
CA MET A 50 2.31 -10.29 -1.30
C MET A 50 0.89 -10.76 -0.96
N SER A 51 0.42 -10.41 0.24
CA SER A 51 -0.92 -10.77 0.69
C SER A 51 -1.92 -9.65 0.40
N PHE A 52 -3.02 -10.01 -0.23
CA PHE A 52 -4.14 -9.13 -0.53
C PHE A 52 -5.34 -9.53 0.33
N ALA A 53 -5.99 -8.55 0.94
CA ALA A 53 -7.34 -8.75 1.47
C ALA A 53 -8.36 -8.42 0.37
N ALA A 54 -9.51 -9.10 0.43
CA ALA A 54 -10.65 -8.72 -0.39
C ALA A 54 -11.03 -7.24 -0.12
N PRO A 55 -11.58 -6.52 -1.10
CA PRO A 55 -12.07 -5.18 -0.87
C PRO A 55 -13.06 -5.15 0.30
N ASP A 56 -12.87 -4.21 1.22
CA ASP A 56 -13.81 -3.93 2.32
C ASP A 56 -14.36 -2.51 2.12
N GLY A 57 -15.58 -2.43 1.61
CA GLY A 57 -16.18 -1.17 1.18
C GLY A 57 -15.35 -0.50 0.09
N ASP A 58 -14.85 0.70 0.39
CA ASP A 58 -14.13 1.56 -0.56
C ASP A 58 -12.62 1.31 -0.61
N PHE A 59 -12.10 0.30 0.09
CA PHE A 59 -10.65 0.06 0.19
C PHE A 59 -10.26 -1.39 -0.10
N ILE A 60 -9.05 -1.55 -0.62
CA ILE A 60 -8.31 -2.80 -0.78
C ILE A 60 -7.10 -2.72 0.12
N PHE A 61 -6.84 -3.80 0.87
CA PHE A 61 -5.68 -3.83 1.75
C PHE A 61 -4.59 -4.72 1.19
N ILE A 62 -3.39 -4.17 1.19
CA ILE A 62 -2.19 -4.89 0.85
C ILE A 62 -1.29 -4.99 2.07
N ARG A 63 -0.78 -6.20 2.35
CA ARG A 63 0.18 -6.41 3.43
C ARG A 63 1.56 -6.66 2.86
N LEU A 64 2.50 -5.82 3.28
CA LEU A 64 3.89 -5.85 2.87
C LEU A 64 4.75 -6.27 4.06
N SER A 65 5.60 -7.27 3.86
CA SER A 65 6.68 -7.60 4.79
C SER A 65 7.89 -6.70 4.53
N ALA A 66 8.74 -6.52 5.54
CA ALA A 66 9.98 -5.77 5.36
C ALA A 66 10.84 -6.37 4.23
N GLY A 67 11.33 -5.51 3.34
CA GLY A 67 12.07 -5.85 2.12
C GLY A 67 11.19 -5.99 0.87
N MET A 68 9.87 -6.13 1.00
CA MET A 68 8.97 -6.22 -0.16
C MET A 68 8.86 -4.88 -0.87
N THR A 69 8.87 -4.92 -2.21
CA THR A 69 8.70 -3.74 -3.06
C THR A 69 7.45 -3.90 -3.90
N VAL A 70 6.63 -2.85 -3.94
CA VAL A 70 5.41 -2.80 -4.74
C VAL A 70 5.33 -1.47 -5.47
N SER A 71 4.71 -1.45 -6.64
CA SER A 71 4.36 -0.23 -7.36
C SER A 71 2.92 -0.31 -7.89
N LEU A 72 2.35 0.85 -8.20
CA LEU A 72 1.01 0.97 -8.75
C LEU A 72 1.09 1.50 -10.17
N SER A 73 0.29 0.99 -11.10
CA SER A 73 0.25 1.52 -12.47
C SER A 73 -0.51 2.85 -12.59
N LYS A 74 -1.36 3.16 -11.61
CA LYS A 74 -2.15 4.40 -11.49
C LYS A 74 -1.78 5.11 -10.19
N PRO A 75 -1.79 6.46 -10.15
CA PRO A 75 -1.53 7.19 -8.92
C PRO A 75 -2.73 7.09 -7.98
N CYS A 76 -2.50 7.10 -6.66
CA CYS A 76 -3.58 7.11 -5.68
C CYS A 76 -3.24 7.88 -4.41
N GLN A 77 -4.23 8.03 -3.53
CA GLN A 77 -4.04 8.40 -2.14
C GLN A 77 -4.20 7.15 -1.28
N ALA A 78 -3.18 6.82 -0.50
CA ALA A 78 -3.12 5.63 0.33
C ALA A 78 -2.86 6.01 1.79
N TYR A 79 -3.08 5.08 2.71
CA TYR A 79 -2.70 5.26 4.11
C TYR A 79 -2.25 3.94 4.73
N VAL A 80 -1.42 4.02 5.78
CA VAL A 80 -1.03 2.85 6.56
C VAL A 80 -2.13 2.52 7.55
N VAL A 81 -2.60 1.27 7.56
CA VAL A 81 -3.59 0.79 8.51
C VAL A 81 -2.91 0.53 9.86
N PRO A 82 -3.47 1.00 10.99
CA PRO A 82 -2.93 0.67 12.31
C PRO A 82 -3.07 -0.83 12.60
N ASP A 83 -2.05 -1.45 13.20
CA ASP A 83 -2.10 -2.89 13.53
C ASP A 83 -3.05 -3.21 14.72
N GLY A 84 -3.51 -2.19 15.44
CA GLY A 84 -4.43 -2.31 16.56
C GLY A 84 -4.86 -0.96 17.14
N GLU A 85 -5.76 -0.98 18.13
CA GLU A 85 -6.22 0.22 18.81
C GLU A 85 -5.04 0.97 19.47
N GLY A 86 -4.88 2.24 19.13
CA GLY A 86 -3.81 3.09 19.66
C GLY A 86 -2.44 2.92 19.00
N ASP A 87 -2.30 2.14 17.91
CA ASP A 87 -1.05 2.11 17.15
C ASP A 87 -0.81 3.46 16.45
N ALA A 88 0.19 4.20 16.95
CA ALA A 88 0.68 5.45 16.38
C ALA A 88 2.09 5.30 15.80
N THR A 89 2.62 4.08 15.72
CA THR A 89 4.01 3.84 15.32
C THR A 89 4.17 4.07 13.82
N PRO A 90 5.03 4.98 13.36
CA PRO A 90 5.22 5.17 11.93
C PRO A 90 5.85 3.95 11.26
N ARG A 91 5.43 3.64 10.04
CA ARG A 91 6.07 2.63 9.18
C ARG A 91 6.97 3.30 8.17
N ARG A 92 8.15 2.73 7.96
CA ARG A 92 9.17 3.31 7.08
C ARG A 92 9.12 2.66 5.71
N PHE A 93 9.31 3.49 4.70
CA PHE A 93 9.31 3.08 3.30
C PHE A 93 10.49 3.69 2.59
N GLN A 94 11.19 2.89 1.79
CA GLN A 94 12.14 3.40 0.83
C GLN A 94 11.40 3.67 -0.49
N LEU A 95 11.42 4.92 -0.92
CA LEU A 95 10.87 5.36 -2.19
C LEU A 95 11.95 5.27 -3.27
N GLY A 96 11.59 4.60 -4.37
CA GLY A 96 12.36 4.47 -5.61
C GLY A 96 12.25 5.67 -6.53
#